data_AF-A0A7G6SG49-F1
#
_entry.id   AF-A0A7G6SG49-F1
#
_cell.length_a   1.000
_cell.length_b   1.000
_cell.length_c   1.000
_cell.angle_alpha   90.00
_cell.angle_beta   90.00
_cell.angle_gamma   90.00
#
_symmetry.space_group_name_H-M   'P 1'
#
loop_
_entity.id
_entity.type
_entity.pdbx_description
1 polymer ?
#
loop_
_entity_poly.entity_id
_entity_poly.type
_entity_poly.pdbx_seq_one_letter_code
_entity_poly.pdbx_strand_id
1 'polypeptide(L)'
;MTPFASLALFRRNGNIVFKAPRKETSLITTQAKKSAARFWNSNISAPDKLTKIVIMNVIGQLIYVAERGYNGPKDNPWVSYHISYAEASAQPHLAACLAELGADPNKAPPSMPDTLEINGVIYRREI
;
A
#
# COMPACT_ATOMS: atom_id res chain seq x y z
N MET A 1 4.58 -9.82 -11.53
CA MET A 1 3.23 -9.45 -11.04
C MET A 1 3.38 -9.02 -9.60
N THR A 2 3.16 -7.73 -9.27
CA THR A 2 3.47 -7.20 -7.94
C THR A 2 2.32 -7.45 -6.96
N PRO A 3 2.56 -8.13 -5.81
CA PRO A 3 1.53 -8.40 -4.82
C PRO A 3 1.08 -7.12 -4.12
N PHE A 4 -0.14 -7.13 -3.57
CA PHE A 4 -0.60 -6.09 -2.66
C PHE A 4 -0.17 -6.43 -1.23
N ALA A 5 0.12 -5.42 -0.42
CA ALA A 5 0.22 -5.54 1.03
C ALA A 5 -0.95 -4.80 1.68
N SER A 6 -1.47 -5.32 2.77
CA SER A 6 -2.53 -4.68 3.55
C SER A 6 -2.18 -4.61 5.04
N LEU A 7 -2.79 -3.63 5.70
CA LEU A 7 -2.54 -3.25 7.07
C LEU A 7 -3.82 -2.65 7.64
N ALA A 8 -4.00 -2.74 8.96
CA ALA A 8 -5.04 -2.03 9.67
C ALA A 8 -4.49 -1.17 10.81
N LEU A 9 -5.05 0.03 10.93
CA LEU A 9 -4.89 0.91 12.07
C LEU A 9 -6.04 0.69 13.04
N PHE A 10 -5.71 0.43 14.29
CA PHE A 10 -6.64 0.26 15.40
C PHE A 10 -6.44 1.38 16.41
N ARG A 11 -7.53 1.79 17.06
CA ARG A 11 -7.48 2.64 18.25
C ARG A 11 -7.54 1.75 19.48
N ARG A 12 -6.53 1.88 20.35
CA ARG A 12 -6.41 1.19 21.65
C ARG A 12 -6.06 2.22 22.71
N ASN A 13 -6.91 2.38 23.73
CA ASN A 13 -6.68 3.28 24.87
C ASN A 13 -6.27 4.71 24.46
N GLY A 14 -6.93 5.27 23.43
CA GLY A 14 -6.63 6.61 22.91
C GLY A 14 -5.49 6.68 21.89
N ASN A 15 -4.63 5.64 21.80
CA ASN A 15 -3.52 5.59 20.86
C ASN A 15 -3.88 4.85 19.57
N ILE A 16 -3.23 5.21 18.47
CA ILE A 16 -3.28 4.45 17.21
C ILE A 16 -2.18 3.39 17.25
N VAL A 17 -2.57 2.13 17.09
CA VAL A 17 -1.68 0.98 16.98
C VAL A 17 -1.93 0.29 15.65
N PHE A 18 -0.92 -0.36 15.11
CA PHE A 18 -1.07 -1.17 13.90
C PHE A 18 -0.53 -2.59 14.11
N LYS A 19 -1.16 -3.55 13.43
CA LYS A 19 -0.70 -4.93 13.38
C LYS A 19 0.27 -5.10 12.20
N ALA A 20 1.07 -6.16 12.25
CA ALA A 20 2.00 -6.48 11.17
C ALA A 20 1.27 -6.55 9.82
N PRO A 21 1.79 -5.92 8.76
CA PRO A 21 1.21 -5.99 7.44
C PRO A 21 1.23 -7.43 6.90
N ARG A 22 0.37 -7.70 5.92
CA ARG A 22 0.32 -9.00 5.25
C ARG A 22 0.23 -8.84 3.74
N LYS A 23 0.71 -9.85 3.02
CA LYS A 23 0.46 -9.96 1.57
C LYS A 23 -0.98 -10.40 1.31
N GLU A 24 -1.59 -9.76 0.33
CA GLU A 24 -2.86 -10.21 -0.24
C GLU A 24 -2.56 -11.19 -1.39
N THR A 25 -3.34 -12.26 -1.45
CA THR A 25 -3.22 -13.29 -2.48
C THR A 25 -3.74 -12.83 -3.84
N SER A 26 -4.67 -11.87 -3.84
CA SER A 26 -5.26 -11.37 -5.07
C SER A 26 -4.41 -10.29 -5.71
N LEU A 27 -4.25 -10.41 -7.03
CA LEU A 27 -3.57 -9.45 -7.89
C LEU A 27 -4.52 -8.37 -8.44
N ILE A 28 -5.82 -8.50 -8.17
CA ILE A 28 -6.85 -7.56 -8.63
C ILE A 28 -7.17 -6.62 -7.48
N THR A 29 -6.99 -5.32 -7.68
CA THR A 29 -7.17 -4.28 -6.66
C THR A 29 -8.49 -4.40 -5.92
N THR A 30 -9.60 -4.61 -6.63
CA THR A 30 -10.94 -4.73 -6.03
C THR A 30 -11.07 -5.95 -5.12
N GLN A 31 -10.43 -7.06 -5.48
CA GLN A 31 -10.47 -8.29 -4.69
C GLN A 31 -9.51 -8.21 -3.50
N ALA A 32 -8.34 -7.60 -3.67
CA ALA A 32 -7.43 -7.27 -2.56
C ALA A 32 -8.14 -6.37 -1.53
N LYS A 33 -8.85 -5.33 -1.98
CA LYS A 33 -9.71 -4.46 -1.14
C LYS A 33 -10.72 -5.24 -0.31
N LYS A 34 -11.48 -6.14 -0.96
CA LYS A 34 -12.49 -6.96 -0.28
C LYS A 34 -11.85 -7.95 0.70
N SER A 35 -10.75 -8.59 0.32
CA SER A 35 -10.01 -9.55 1.14
C SER A 35 -9.47 -8.89 2.40
N ALA A 36 -8.75 -7.77 2.27
CA ALA A 36 -8.20 -7.04 3.40
C ALA A 36 -9.31 -6.55 4.34
N ALA A 37 -10.39 -5.98 3.79
CA ALA A 37 -11.53 -5.52 4.58
C ALA A 37 -12.13 -6.63 5.45
N ARG A 38 -12.35 -7.82 4.87
CA ARG A 38 -12.89 -8.97 5.59
C ARG A 38 -11.93 -9.46 6.68
N PHE A 39 -10.66 -9.64 6.32
CA PHE A 39 -9.65 -10.15 7.23
C PHE A 39 -9.41 -9.24 8.44
N TRP A 40 -9.26 -7.93 8.21
CA TRP A 40 -8.97 -7.01 9.30
C TRP A 40 -10.18 -6.74 10.18
N ASN A 41 -11.40 -6.82 9.64
CA ASN A 41 -12.63 -6.80 10.43
C ASN A 41 -12.76 -8.05 11.32
N SER A 42 -12.39 -9.24 10.84
CA SER A 42 -12.44 -10.47 11.65
C SER A 42 -11.32 -10.54 12.70
N ASN A 43 -10.23 -9.81 12.50
CA ASN A 43 -9.07 -9.77 13.42
C ASN A 43 -9.14 -8.63 14.46
N ILE A 44 -10.31 -8.04 14.68
CA ILE A 44 -10.53 -7.09 15.77
C ILE A 44 -10.55 -7.88 17.09
N SER A 45 -9.65 -7.52 18.00
CA SER A 45 -9.52 -8.11 19.34
C SER A 45 -9.78 -7.04 20.38
N ALA A 46 -10.68 -7.26 21.33
CA ALA A 46 -10.93 -6.30 22.40
C ALA A 46 -9.62 -5.96 23.15
N PRO A 47 -9.34 -4.67 23.45
CA PRO A 47 -10.22 -3.49 23.35
C PRO A 47 -10.05 -2.68 22.04
N ASP A 48 -9.49 -3.26 20.98
CA ASP A 48 -9.20 -2.56 19.73
C ASP A 48 -10.46 -2.13 18.98
N LYS A 49 -10.41 -0.93 18.41
CA LYS A 49 -11.40 -0.44 17.45
C LYS A 49 -10.75 -0.17 16.11
N LEU A 50 -11.19 -0.85 15.05
CA LEU A 50 -10.69 -0.60 13.70
C LEU A 50 -10.96 0.85 13.31
N THR A 51 -9.92 1.55 12.87
CA THR A 51 -9.99 2.97 12.48
C THR A 51 -9.76 3.14 10.98
N LYS A 52 -8.80 2.41 10.41
CA LYS A 52 -8.49 2.50 8.98
C LYS A 52 -7.91 1.19 8.47
N ILE A 53 -8.24 0.81 7.25
CA ILE A 53 -7.52 -0.22 6.50
C ILE A 53 -6.78 0.44 5.36
N VAL A 54 -5.53 0.03 5.16
CA VAL A 54 -4.67 0.50 4.08
C VAL A 54 -4.27 -0.70 3.23
N ILE A 55 -4.26 -0.49 1.92
CA ILE A 55 -3.73 -1.40 0.93
C ILE A 55 -2.72 -0.66 0.09
N MET A 56 -1.62 -1.33 -0.21
CA MET A 56 -0.53 -0.75 -0.95
C MET A 56 -0.05 -1.70 -2.04
N ASN A 57 0.33 -1.14 -3.18
CA ASN A 57 1.01 -1.83 -4.26
C ASN A 57 2.14 -0.97 -4.79
N VAL A 58 3.20 -1.63 -5.23
CA VAL A 58 4.36 -0.99 -5.83
C VAL A 58 4.31 -1.27 -7.33
N ILE A 59 4.28 -0.21 -8.14
CA ILE A 59 4.29 -0.27 -9.60
C ILE A 59 5.45 0.60 -10.10
N GLY A 60 6.60 -0.03 -10.34
CA GLY A 60 7.83 0.70 -10.70
C GLY A 60 8.26 1.66 -9.59
N GLN A 61 8.27 2.96 -9.88
CA GLN A 61 8.62 4.03 -8.93
C GLN A 61 7.41 4.62 -8.18
N LEU A 62 6.19 4.22 -8.55
CA LEU A 62 4.96 4.75 -7.97
C LEU A 62 4.39 3.77 -6.95
N ILE A 63 3.99 4.31 -5.80
CA ILE A 63 3.28 3.56 -4.78
C ILE A 63 1.81 3.89 -4.89
N TYR A 64 1.01 2.88 -5.24
CA TYR A 64 -0.43 2.97 -5.19
C TYR A 64 -0.88 2.67 -3.76
N VAL A 65 -1.63 3.59 -3.17
CA VAL A 65 -2.24 3.43 -1.85
C VAL A 65 -3.75 3.52 -2.01
N ALA A 66 -4.46 2.62 -1.34
CA ALA A 66 -5.88 2.72 -1.14
C ALA A 66 -6.23 2.57 0.33
N GLU A 67 -7.07 3.45 0.83
CA GLU A 67 -7.44 3.51 2.24
C GLU A 67 -8.95 3.50 2.43
N ARG A 68 -9.39 2.95 3.57
CA ARG A 68 -10.78 2.97 3.99
C ARG A 68 -10.86 3.28 5.48
N GLY A 69 -11.52 4.38 5.84
CA GLY A 69 -11.76 4.76 7.23
C GLY A 69 -12.99 4.08 7.85
N TYR A 70 -12.99 3.88 9.15
CA TYR A 70 -14.06 3.25 9.95
C TYR A 70 -14.54 4.18 11.08
N ASN A 71 -14.74 5.45 10.75
CA ASN A 71 -14.94 6.52 11.73
C ASN A 71 -16.42 6.72 12.14
N GLY A 72 -17.33 5.84 11.71
CA GLY A 72 -18.77 5.99 11.93
C GLY A 72 -19.54 4.67 11.74
N PRO A 73 -20.88 4.70 11.88
CA PRO A 73 -21.73 3.49 11.80
C PRO A 73 -21.85 2.92 10.38
N LYS A 74 -21.44 3.68 9.36
CA LYS A 74 -21.40 3.24 7.97
C LYS A 74 -19.95 3.13 7.52
N ASP A 75 -19.68 2.12 6.72
CA ASP A 75 -18.39 1.98 6.08
C ASP A 75 -18.14 3.15 5.12
N ASN A 76 -16.98 3.80 5.22
CA ASN A 76 -16.58 4.81 4.24
C ASN A 76 -16.20 4.16 2.89
N PRO A 77 -16.29 4.91 1.78
CA PRO A 77 -15.74 4.46 0.50
C PRO A 77 -14.21 4.33 0.57
N TRP A 78 -13.64 3.55 -0.35
CA TRP A 78 -12.20 3.50 -0.55
C TRP A 78 -11.71 4.78 -1.23
N VAL A 79 -10.72 5.44 -0.65
CA VAL A 79 -9.98 6.53 -1.28
C VAL A 79 -8.68 5.96 -1.83
N SER A 80 -8.32 6.30 -3.07
CA SER A 80 -7.12 5.78 -3.72
C SER A 80 -6.28 6.93 -4.27
N TYR A 81 -4.97 6.84 -4.12
CA TYR A 81 -4.02 7.87 -4.54
C TYR A 81 -2.64 7.26 -4.76
N HIS A 82 -1.74 8.03 -5.36
CA HIS A 82 -0.35 7.65 -5.57
C HIS A 82 0.55 8.53 -4.72
N ILE A 83 1.63 7.94 -4.21
CA ILE A 83 2.69 8.64 -3.48
C ILE A 83 4.05 8.14 -3.94
N SER A 84 5.08 8.94 -3.64
CA SER A 84 6.49 8.56 -3.82
C SER A 84 6.98 7.62 -2.71
N TYR A 85 8.10 6.94 -2.96
CA TYR A 85 8.82 6.15 -1.95
C TYR A 85 9.24 6.97 -0.73
N ALA A 86 9.64 8.22 -0.93
CA ALA A 86 10.02 9.12 0.17
C ALA A 86 8.82 9.42 1.08
N GLU A 87 7.66 9.75 0.50
CA GLU A 87 6.44 10.02 1.27
C GLU A 87 5.90 8.77 1.99
N ALA A 88 5.98 7.60 1.34
CA ALA A 88 5.56 6.34 1.93
C ALA A 88 6.49 5.91 3.08
N SER A 89 7.80 6.07 2.93
CA SER A 89 8.78 5.73 3.97
C SER A 89 8.72 6.68 5.17
N ALA A 90 8.31 7.94 4.98
CA ALA A 90 8.08 8.89 6.06
C ALA A 90 6.89 8.51 6.97
N GLN A 91 5.99 7.64 6.51
CA GLN A 91 4.83 7.19 7.27
C GLN A 91 5.04 5.76 7.81
N PRO A 92 5.14 5.55 9.14
CA PRO A 92 5.56 4.26 9.71
C PRO A 92 4.72 3.05 9.26
N HIS A 93 3.43 3.27 9.05
CA HIS A 93 2.49 2.24 8.66
C HIS A 93 2.63 1.85 7.18
N LEU A 94 2.92 2.82 6.29
CA LEU A 94 3.21 2.55 4.88
C LEU A 94 4.62 1.96 4.71
N ALA A 95 5.59 2.43 5.49
CA ALA A 95 6.93 1.86 5.54
C ALA A 95 6.91 0.36 5.92
N ALA A 96 6.06 -0.04 6.88
CA ALA A 96 5.86 -1.45 7.20
C ALA A 96 5.34 -2.24 5.99
N CYS A 97 4.36 -1.72 5.26
CA CYS A 97 3.87 -2.34 4.03
C CYS A 97 4.96 -2.42 2.94
N LEU A 98 5.89 -1.46 2.88
CA LEU A 98 6.98 -1.45 1.89
C LEU A 98 7.96 -2.59 2.19
N ALA A 99 8.33 -2.73 3.47
CA ALA A 99 9.16 -3.82 3.94
C ALA A 99 8.52 -5.19 3.65
N GLU A 100 7.21 -5.34 3.88
CA GLU A 100 6.47 -6.57 3.56
C GLU A 100 6.48 -6.90 2.07
N LEU A 101 6.35 -5.88 1.21
CA LEU A 101 6.47 -6.03 -0.25
C LEU A 101 7.91 -6.29 -0.72
N GLY A 102 8.90 -6.22 0.17
CA GLY A 102 10.32 -6.30 -0.18
C GLY A 102 10.81 -5.09 -0.98
N ALA A 103 10.08 -3.97 -0.91
CA ALA A 103 10.40 -2.73 -1.59
C ALA A 103 11.26 -1.88 -0.66
N ASP A 104 12.57 -1.88 -0.89
CA ASP A 104 13.50 -1.05 -0.12
C ASP A 104 13.51 0.38 -0.68
N PRO A 105 13.14 1.41 0.10
CA PRO A 105 13.17 2.80 -0.34
C PRO A 105 14.58 3.28 -0.72
N ASN A 106 15.64 2.61 -0.25
CA ASN A 106 17.03 2.92 -0.61
C ASN A 106 17.53 2.13 -1.82
N LYS A 107 16.86 1.04 -2.21
CA LYS A 107 17.06 0.41 -3.53
C LYS A 107 16.16 1.13 -4.54
N ALA A 108 16.54 2.36 -4.88
CA ALA A 108 15.97 3.00 -6.06
C ALA A 108 16.11 2.03 -7.25
N PRO A 109 15.02 1.63 -7.92
CA PRO A 109 15.12 0.94 -9.21
C PRO A 109 16.01 1.78 -10.14
N PRO A 110 16.82 1.17 -11.01
CA PRO A 110 17.69 1.92 -11.92
C PRO A 110 16.87 3.00 -12.64
N SER A 111 17.43 4.20 -12.73
CA SER A 111 16.82 5.30 -13.47
C SER A 111 16.41 4.80 -14.85
N MET A 112 15.17 5.10 -15.27
CA MET A 112 14.71 4.78 -16.61
C MET A 112 15.72 5.37 -17.61
N PRO A 113 16.34 4.57 -18.49
CA PRO A 113 17.39 5.07 -19.35
C PRO A 113 16.83 6.13 -20.29
N ASP A 114 17.58 7.21 -20.50
CA ASP A 114 17.19 8.32 -21.39
C ASP A 114 17.03 7.87 -22.85
N THR A 115 17.59 6.70 -23.17
CA THR A 115 17.50 6.02 -24.45
C THR A 115 17.08 4.57 -24.26
N LEU A 116 16.00 4.15 -24.92
CA LEU A 116 15.60 2.75 -25.06
C LEU A 116 15.91 2.30 -26.48
N GLU A 117 16.69 1.24 -26.65
CA GLU A 117 16.85 0.60 -27.96
C GLU A 117 15.87 -0.57 -28.08
N ILE A 118 14.95 -0.48 -29.04
CA ILE A 118 13.99 -1.55 -29.33
C ILE A 118 14.10 -1.84 -30.83
N ASN A 119 14.49 -3.07 -31.18
CA ASN A 119 14.67 -3.53 -32.57
C ASN A 119 15.59 -2.62 -33.41
N GLY A 120 16.69 -2.12 -32.83
CA GLY A 120 17.65 -1.24 -33.51
C GLY A 120 17.20 0.22 -33.65
N VAL A 121 16.04 0.59 -33.08
CA VAL A 121 15.54 1.97 -33.04
C VAL A 121 15.78 2.54 -31.65
N ILE A 122 16.46 3.70 -31.58
CA ILE A 122 16.74 4.41 -30.34
C ILE A 122 15.61 5.41 -30.04
N TYR A 123 14.83 5.12 -29.00
CA TYR A 123 13.80 6.00 -28.46
C TYR A 123 14.40 6.87 -27.38
N ARG A 124 14.31 8.20 -27.52
CA ARG A 124 14.85 9.16 -26.54
C ARG A 124 13.71 9.81 -25.77
N ARG A 125 13.85 9.94 -24.45
CA ARG A 125 12.85 10.62 -23.61
C ARG A 125 12.88 12.13 -23.90
N GLU A 126 11.72 12.71 -24.18
CA GLU A 126 11.57 14.17 -24.29
C GLU A 126 11.62 14.76 -22.86
N ILE A 127 12.49 15.75 -22.65
CA ILE A 127 12.77 16.38 -21.35
C ILE A 127 11.98 17.68 -21.24
#